data_AF-A0A2N2VDD3-F1
#
_entry.id   AF-A0A2N2VDD3-F1
#
_cell.length_a   1.000
_cell.length_b   1.000
_cell.length_c   1.000
_cell.angle_alpha   90.00
_cell.angle_beta   90.00
_cell.angle_gamma   90.00
#
_symmetry.space_group_name_H-M   'P 1'
#
loop_
_entity.id
_entity.type
_entity.pdbx_description
1 polymer ?
#
loop_
_entity_poly.entity_id
_entity_poly.type
_entity_poly.pdbx_seq_one_letter_code
_entity_poly.pdbx_strand_id
1 'polypeptide(L)'
;MTSIGDVLRTLTLQYANDPESASARGFNSLMEYRAIARREGYERMFRQRAQENARVFLKKSQGTPSLVDYAHLESVVENAARSDVELVLVIYPYHAQILALFEASGLWPAFEAWKQKIMSVVETNKERFPQSRIALYDFSGYAEYQCEKIPAAGDLKSVTRWYWEGGHFKKILGDLVLERVLSSQASIGANSPEVFGYRLSPDSIAGNASRIAQERKHCIQSSPEVLVTP
;
A
#
# COMPACT_ATOMS: atom_id res chain seq x y z
N MET A 1 -36.02 -11.39 -15.22
CA MET A 1 -35.39 -12.34 -16.17
C MET A 1 -33.85 -12.24 -16.17
N THR A 2 -33.22 -11.92 -15.03
CA THR A 2 -31.75 -11.81 -14.88
C THR A 2 -31.07 -13.13 -14.49
N SER A 3 -31.81 -14.03 -13.83
CA SER A 3 -31.27 -15.26 -13.23
C SER A 3 -30.59 -16.24 -14.21
N ILE A 4 -31.10 -16.45 -15.43
CA ILE A 4 -30.47 -17.38 -16.39
C ILE A 4 -29.16 -16.79 -16.95
N GLY A 5 -29.15 -15.49 -17.23
CA GLY A 5 -27.94 -14.79 -17.67
C GLY A 5 -26.85 -14.81 -16.61
N ASP A 6 -27.22 -14.61 -15.34
CA ASP A 6 -26.30 -14.70 -14.21
C ASP A 6 -25.75 -16.12 -14.03
N VAL A 7 -26.59 -17.17 -14.16
CA VAL A 7 -26.14 -18.58 -14.10
C VAL A 7 -25.16 -18.92 -15.24
N LEU A 8 -25.45 -18.50 -16.48
CA LEU A 8 -24.55 -18.71 -17.61
C LEU A 8 -23.22 -17.97 -17.42
N ARG A 9 -23.27 -16.75 -16.86
CA ARG A 9 -22.07 -15.97 -16.50
C ARG A 9 -21.27 -16.66 -15.39
N THR A 10 -21.92 -17.19 -14.35
CA THR A 10 -21.25 -17.92 -13.28
C THR A 10 -20.55 -19.17 -13.80
N LEU A 11 -21.21 -19.96 -14.66
CA LEU A 11 -20.59 -21.14 -15.28
C LEU A 11 -19.37 -20.75 -16.13
N THR A 12 -19.47 -19.69 -16.94
CA THR A 12 -18.32 -19.21 -17.73
C THR A 12 -17.16 -18.71 -16.85
N LEU A 13 -17.44 -18.05 -15.73
CA LEU A 13 -16.42 -17.62 -14.78
C LEU A 13 -15.73 -18.79 -14.08
N GLN A 14 -16.45 -19.87 -13.74
CA GLN A 14 -15.87 -21.07 -13.11
C GLN A 14 -14.80 -21.75 -13.99
N TYR A 15 -14.93 -21.64 -15.31
CA TYR A 15 -13.98 -22.20 -16.27
C TYR A 15 -13.00 -21.16 -16.85
N ALA A 16 -13.02 -19.92 -16.35
CA ALA A 16 -12.08 -18.90 -16.81
C ALA A 16 -10.66 -19.22 -16.32
N ASN A 17 -9.66 -18.92 -17.16
CA ASN A 17 -8.24 -19.10 -16.79
C ASN A 17 -7.79 -18.15 -15.66
N ASP A 18 -8.47 -17.00 -15.53
CA ASP A 18 -8.17 -15.96 -14.55
C ASP A 18 -9.47 -15.45 -13.91
N PRO A 19 -10.13 -16.27 -13.06
CA PRO A 19 -11.41 -15.92 -12.47
C PRO A 19 -11.24 -14.98 -11.28
N GLU A 20 -12.21 -14.09 -11.08
CA GLU A 20 -12.39 -13.42 -9.80
C GLU A 20 -12.63 -14.49 -8.73
N SER A 21 -11.74 -14.54 -7.73
CA SER A 21 -11.76 -15.61 -6.72
C SER A 21 -11.24 -15.13 -5.38
N ALA A 22 -11.85 -15.66 -4.32
CA ALA A 22 -11.36 -15.51 -2.95
C ALA A 22 -11.17 -16.88 -2.31
N SER A 23 -10.07 -17.07 -1.60
CA SER A 23 -9.88 -18.27 -0.78
C SER A 23 -10.88 -18.29 0.38
N ALA A 24 -11.08 -19.46 1.00
CA ALA A 24 -11.90 -19.58 2.21
C ALA A 24 -11.42 -18.70 3.39
N ARG A 25 -10.15 -18.26 3.35
CA ARG A 25 -9.56 -17.32 4.34
C ARG A 25 -9.64 -15.85 3.89
N GLY A 26 -10.45 -15.54 2.87
CA GLY A 26 -10.70 -14.18 2.40
C GLY A 26 -9.63 -13.59 1.46
N PHE A 27 -8.53 -14.30 1.17
CA PHE A 27 -7.53 -13.81 0.22
C PHE A 27 -8.10 -13.75 -1.20
N ASN A 28 -8.19 -12.54 -1.77
CA ASN A 28 -8.51 -12.30 -3.18
C ASN A 28 -7.21 -12.25 -4.00
N SER A 29 -7.08 -13.15 -4.97
CA SER A 29 -5.86 -13.28 -5.79
C SER A 29 -5.73 -12.21 -6.89
N LEU A 30 -6.83 -11.51 -7.19
CA LEU A 30 -6.96 -10.53 -8.28
C LEU A 30 -6.50 -11.11 -9.63
N MET A 31 -6.75 -12.39 -9.88
CA MET A 31 -6.31 -13.05 -11.11
C MET A 31 -6.88 -12.40 -12.37
N GLU A 32 -8.08 -11.81 -12.29
CA GLU A 32 -8.72 -11.07 -13.37
C GLU A 32 -7.83 -9.94 -13.94
N TYR A 33 -6.94 -9.36 -13.12
CA TYR A 33 -5.98 -8.37 -13.58
C TYR A 33 -5.00 -8.93 -14.62
N ARG A 34 -4.72 -10.24 -14.62
CA ARG A 34 -3.90 -10.87 -15.65
C ARG A 34 -4.60 -10.84 -17.01
N ALA A 35 -5.90 -11.11 -17.04
CA ALA A 35 -6.69 -11.05 -18.26
C ALA A 35 -6.79 -9.61 -18.80
N ILE A 36 -6.96 -8.63 -17.90
CA ILE A 36 -6.95 -7.21 -18.25
C ILE A 36 -5.57 -6.81 -18.79
N ALA A 37 -4.49 -7.15 -18.09
CA ALA A 37 -3.12 -6.82 -18.50
C ALA A 37 -2.76 -7.41 -19.88
N ARG A 38 -3.15 -8.65 -20.18
CA ARG A 38 -2.93 -9.24 -21.51
C ARG A 38 -3.71 -8.55 -22.64
N ARG A 39 -4.87 -7.99 -22.32
CA ARG A 39 -5.74 -7.32 -23.31
C ARG A 39 -5.38 -5.85 -23.51
N GLU A 40 -5.05 -5.16 -22.43
CA GLU A 40 -4.96 -3.69 -22.41
C GLU A 40 -3.53 -3.18 -22.14
N GLY A 41 -2.66 -4.01 -21.57
CA GLY A 41 -1.33 -3.63 -21.14
C GLY A 41 -1.33 -2.90 -19.79
N TYR A 42 -0.21 -3.00 -19.07
CA TYR A 42 -0.07 -2.38 -17.75
C TYR A 42 -0.14 -0.85 -17.82
N GLU A 43 0.41 -0.25 -18.87
CA GLU A 43 0.39 1.21 -19.03
C GLU A 43 -1.03 1.79 -18.90
N ARG A 44 -2.01 1.19 -19.59
CA ARG A 44 -3.41 1.66 -19.55
C ARG A 44 -4.01 1.52 -18.16
N MET A 45 -3.73 0.41 -17.49
CA MET A 45 -4.24 0.11 -16.15
C MET A 45 -3.70 1.12 -15.12
N PHE A 46 -2.39 1.37 -15.14
CA PHE A 46 -1.76 2.37 -14.27
C PHE A 46 -2.26 3.78 -14.58
N ARG A 47 -2.32 4.16 -15.86
CA ARG A 47 -2.81 5.47 -16.29
C ARG A 47 -4.26 5.71 -15.85
N GLN A 48 -5.13 4.72 -16.04
CA GLN A 48 -6.52 4.81 -15.61
C GLN A 48 -6.60 5.05 -14.09
N ARG A 49 -5.89 4.25 -13.28
CA ARG A 49 -5.88 4.47 -11.83
C ARG A 49 -5.36 5.86 -11.48
N ALA A 50 -4.26 6.29 -12.10
CA ALA A 50 -3.65 7.58 -11.83
C ALA A 50 -4.63 8.73 -12.10
N GLN A 51 -5.40 8.67 -13.18
CA GLN A 51 -6.43 9.66 -13.53
C GLN A 51 -7.60 9.66 -12.55
N GLU A 52 -8.09 8.48 -12.15
CA GLU A 52 -9.13 8.35 -11.13
C GLU A 52 -8.67 8.96 -9.79
N ASN A 53 -7.45 8.62 -9.38
CA ASN A 53 -6.86 9.09 -8.13
C ASN A 53 -6.56 10.59 -8.15
N ALA A 54 -6.04 11.15 -9.24
CA ALA A 54 -5.73 12.58 -9.34
C ALA A 54 -6.97 13.45 -9.02
N ARG A 55 -8.14 13.08 -9.59
CA ARG A 55 -9.41 13.79 -9.33
C ARG A 55 -9.83 13.70 -7.87
N VAL A 56 -9.71 12.51 -7.27
CA VAL A 56 -10.10 12.27 -5.87
C VAL A 56 -9.13 12.98 -4.91
N PHE A 57 -7.84 12.92 -5.19
CA PHE A 57 -6.78 13.44 -4.32
C PHE A 57 -6.77 14.96 -4.27
N LEU A 58 -6.99 15.63 -5.40
CA LEU A 58 -7.15 17.09 -5.42
C LEU A 58 -8.33 17.56 -4.57
N LYS A 59 -9.45 16.83 -4.60
CA LYS A 59 -10.59 17.13 -3.72
C LYS A 59 -10.25 16.87 -2.25
N LYS A 60 -9.55 15.77 -1.97
CA LYS A 60 -9.18 15.38 -0.60
C LYS A 60 -8.13 16.31 0.02
N SER A 61 -7.22 16.90 -0.78
CA SER A 61 -6.20 17.82 -0.26
C SER A 61 -6.77 19.12 0.31
N GLN A 62 -8.00 19.45 -0.06
CA GLN A 62 -8.75 20.59 0.46
C GLN A 62 -9.61 20.23 1.69
N GLY A 63 -9.73 18.94 2.00
CA GLY A 63 -10.56 18.44 3.09
C GLY A 63 -9.78 18.28 4.40
N THR A 64 -10.52 17.99 5.47
CA THR A 64 -9.95 17.63 6.77
C THR A 64 -10.07 16.11 6.98
N PRO A 65 -9.08 15.48 7.65
CA PRO A 65 -9.18 14.08 8.06
C PRO A 65 -10.40 13.80 8.94
N SER A 66 -11.00 12.61 8.80
CA SER A 66 -12.16 12.17 9.58
C SER A 66 -11.80 11.91 11.03
N LEU A 67 -12.41 12.65 11.96
CA LEU A 67 -12.26 12.43 13.40
C LEU A 67 -12.85 11.09 13.83
N VAL A 68 -13.91 10.63 13.16
CA VAL A 68 -14.57 9.35 13.44
C VAL A 68 -13.65 8.18 13.09
N ASP A 69 -12.93 8.26 11.97
CA ASP A 69 -12.00 7.20 11.55
C ASP A 69 -10.83 7.09 12.53
N TYR A 70 -10.34 8.22 13.06
CA TYR A 70 -9.34 8.20 14.12
C TYR A 70 -9.85 7.61 15.42
N ALA A 71 -11.09 7.92 15.84
CA ALA A 71 -11.67 7.32 17.03
C ALA A 71 -11.80 5.78 16.89
N HIS A 72 -12.15 5.29 15.70
CA HIS A 72 -12.15 3.85 15.43
C HIS A 72 -10.74 3.25 15.49
N LEU A 73 -9.74 3.91 14.91
CA LEU A 73 -8.34 3.46 15.02
C LEU A 73 -7.89 3.41 16.49
N GLU A 74 -8.14 4.46 17.26
CA GLU A 74 -7.82 4.53 18.68
C GLU A 74 -8.47 3.38 19.45
N SER A 75 -9.74 3.08 19.17
CA SER A 75 -10.45 1.95 19.79
C SER A 75 -9.83 0.59 19.45
N VAL A 76 -9.47 0.36 18.18
CA VAL A 76 -8.80 -0.89 17.77
C VAL A 76 -7.46 -1.05 18.48
N VAL A 77 -6.65 0.01 18.52
CA VAL A 77 -5.33 -0.01 19.17
C VAL A 77 -5.46 -0.21 20.67
N GLU A 78 -6.37 0.48 21.34
CA GLU A 78 -6.60 0.33 22.79
C GLU A 78 -7.11 -1.08 23.14
N ASN A 79 -8.03 -1.63 22.35
CA ASN A 79 -8.54 -2.99 22.58
C ASN A 79 -7.43 -4.04 22.43
N ALA A 80 -6.55 -3.89 21.44
CA ALA A 80 -5.37 -4.74 21.32
C ALA A 80 -4.42 -4.53 22.50
N ALA A 81 -4.16 -3.29 22.92
CA ALA A 81 -3.27 -2.96 24.03
C ALA A 81 -3.71 -3.59 25.37
N ARG A 82 -5.02 -3.70 25.59
CA ARG A 82 -5.63 -4.27 26.80
C ARG A 82 -5.70 -5.79 26.81
N SER A 83 -5.41 -6.45 25.69
CA SER A 83 -5.54 -7.90 25.52
C SER A 83 -4.17 -8.54 25.25
N ASP A 84 -4.11 -9.87 25.26
CA ASP A 84 -2.90 -10.61 24.91
C ASP A 84 -2.76 -10.81 23.38
N VAL A 85 -2.99 -9.73 22.63
CA VAL A 85 -2.92 -9.72 21.16
C VAL A 85 -1.71 -8.91 20.71
N GLU A 86 -0.96 -9.46 19.77
CA GLU A 86 0.03 -8.69 19.02
C GLU A 86 -0.65 -7.95 17.88
N LEU A 87 -0.50 -6.62 17.85
CA LEU A 87 -1.04 -5.75 16.80
C LEU A 87 0.10 -5.14 16.01
N VAL A 88 0.16 -5.46 14.72
CA VAL A 88 1.07 -4.77 13.78
C VAL A 88 0.26 -3.94 12.80
N LEU A 89 0.44 -2.62 12.88
CA LEU A 89 -0.09 -1.65 11.93
C LEU A 89 0.91 -1.47 10.78
N VAL A 90 0.40 -1.47 9.56
CA VAL A 90 1.19 -1.32 8.33
C VAL A 90 0.67 -0.17 7.48
N ILE A 91 1.55 0.76 7.13
CA ILE A 91 1.29 1.77 6.11
C ILE A 91 1.64 1.15 4.77
N TYR A 92 0.65 1.13 3.89
CA TYR A 92 0.61 0.37 2.65
C TYR A 92 1.73 0.78 1.66
N PRO A 93 2.39 -0.20 0.98
CA PRO A 93 3.39 0.08 -0.05
C PRO A 93 2.73 0.50 -1.37
N TYR A 94 2.24 1.74 -1.44
CA TYR A 94 1.75 2.30 -2.69
C TYR A 94 2.86 2.33 -3.75
N HIS A 95 2.49 2.12 -5.02
CA HIS A 95 3.41 2.35 -6.12
C HIS A 95 3.87 3.81 -6.14
N ALA A 96 5.10 4.06 -6.58
CA ALA A 96 5.71 5.39 -6.62
C ALA A 96 4.85 6.43 -7.38
N GLN A 97 4.12 6.02 -8.42
CA GLN A 97 3.20 6.89 -9.16
C GLN A 97 2.09 7.50 -8.26
N ILE A 98 1.58 6.76 -7.26
CA ILE A 98 0.56 7.26 -6.34
C ILE A 98 1.16 8.25 -5.35
N LEU A 99 2.39 8.03 -4.89
CA LEU A 99 3.07 8.96 -4.00
C LEU A 99 3.45 10.26 -4.73
N ALA A 100 3.84 10.17 -6.02
CA ALA A 100 4.03 11.34 -6.87
C ALA A 100 2.72 12.15 -7.03
N LEU A 101 1.57 11.46 -7.12
CA LEU A 101 0.27 12.13 -7.10
C LEU A 101 -0.04 12.80 -5.76
N PHE A 102 0.35 12.22 -4.62
CA PHE A 102 0.20 12.89 -3.33
C PHE A 102 0.99 14.20 -3.29
N GLU A 103 2.20 14.20 -3.82
CA GLU A 103 3.01 15.42 -3.91
C GLU A 103 2.38 16.45 -4.85
N ALA A 104 2.04 16.04 -6.08
CA ALA A 104 1.47 16.93 -7.09
C ALA A 104 0.12 17.53 -6.68
N SER A 105 -0.67 16.82 -5.88
CA SER A 105 -1.97 17.28 -5.36
C SER A 105 -1.91 18.05 -4.04
N GLY A 106 -0.71 18.21 -3.45
CA GLY A 106 -0.51 18.87 -2.16
C GLY A 106 -0.93 18.02 -0.94
N LEU A 107 -1.15 16.71 -1.10
CA LEU A 107 -1.48 15.79 -0.01
C LEU A 107 -0.28 15.37 0.84
N TRP A 108 0.96 15.56 0.36
CA TRP A 108 2.14 15.06 1.07
C TRP A 108 2.24 15.52 2.54
N PRO A 109 2.05 16.82 2.87
CA PRO A 109 2.08 17.26 4.27
C PRO A 109 0.99 16.61 5.13
N ALA A 110 -0.22 16.44 4.56
CA ALA A 110 -1.31 15.76 5.26
C ALA A 110 -1.02 14.27 5.48
N PHE A 111 -0.36 13.62 4.51
CA PHE A 111 0.10 12.24 4.64
C PHE A 111 1.14 12.10 5.76
N GLU A 112 2.13 12.99 5.84
CA GLU A 112 3.12 12.97 6.92
C GLU A 112 2.50 13.24 8.30
N ALA A 113 1.59 14.21 8.39
CA ALA A 113 0.84 14.48 9.62
C ALA A 113 -0.03 13.29 10.05
N TRP A 114 -0.65 12.59 9.10
CA TRP A 114 -1.40 11.37 9.36
C TRP A 114 -0.50 10.26 9.92
N LYS A 115 0.72 10.07 9.39
CA LYS A 115 1.68 9.09 9.95
C LYS A 115 2.06 9.43 11.39
N GLN A 116 2.31 10.70 11.68
CA GLN A 116 2.60 11.19 13.04
C GLN A 116 1.43 10.92 14.00
N LYS A 117 0.20 11.14 13.55
CA LYS A 117 -1.00 10.90 14.37
C LYS A 117 -1.16 9.42 14.71
N ILE A 118 -0.97 8.51 13.75
CA ILE A 118 -1.02 7.05 14.02
C ILE A 118 0.08 6.65 15.01
N MET A 119 1.30 7.13 14.80
CA MET A 119 2.42 6.88 15.72
C MET A 119 2.08 7.35 17.14
N SER A 120 1.52 8.55 17.30
CA SER A 120 1.09 9.07 18.60
C SER A 120 0.05 8.18 19.29
N VAL A 121 -0.93 7.65 18.53
CA VAL A 121 -1.93 6.69 19.07
C VAL A 121 -1.26 5.42 19.58
N VAL A 122 -0.28 4.89 18.83
CA VAL A 122 0.48 3.70 19.22
C VAL A 122 1.29 3.95 20.49
N GLU A 123 2.07 5.03 20.54
CA GLU A 123 2.95 5.31 21.69
C GLU A 123 2.14 5.62 22.95
N THR A 124 1.05 6.39 22.84
CA THR A 124 0.15 6.66 23.98
C THR A 124 -0.39 5.36 24.59
N ASN A 125 -0.74 4.37 23.75
CA ASN A 125 -1.23 3.08 24.23
C ASN A 125 -0.11 2.21 24.82
N LYS A 126 1.11 2.25 24.29
CA LYS A 126 2.26 1.57 24.89
C LYS A 126 2.62 2.13 26.26
N GLU A 127 2.58 3.45 26.42
CA GLU A 127 2.80 4.11 27.71
C GLU A 127 1.75 3.70 28.74
N ARG A 128 0.48 3.65 28.35
CA ARG A 128 -0.63 3.26 29.22
C ARG A 128 -0.66 1.75 29.52
N PHE A 129 -0.23 0.92 28.59
CA PHE A 129 -0.19 -0.54 28.68
C PHE A 129 1.21 -1.07 28.36
N PRO A 130 2.17 -1.02 29.31
CA PRO A 130 3.58 -1.33 29.04
C PRO A 130 3.87 -2.76 28.56
N GLN A 131 2.94 -3.69 28.76
CA GLN A 131 3.04 -5.09 28.30
C GLN A 131 2.44 -5.31 26.90
N SER A 132 1.84 -4.28 26.31
CA SER A 132 1.23 -4.38 24.98
C SER A 132 2.28 -4.62 23.90
N ARG A 133 1.92 -5.44 22.91
CA ARG A 133 2.77 -5.77 21.76
C ARG A 133 2.22 -5.08 20.52
N ILE A 134 2.48 -3.79 20.41
CA ILE A 134 2.00 -2.95 19.29
C ILE A 134 3.20 -2.45 18.48
N ALA A 135 3.14 -2.60 17.16
CA ALA A 135 4.14 -2.06 16.25
C ALA A 135 3.50 -1.30 15.09
N LEU A 136 4.23 -0.30 14.57
CA LEU A 136 3.85 0.46 13.38
C LEU A 136 5.01 0.38 12.37
N TYR A 137 4.71 -0.05 11.15
CA TYR A 137 5.66 -0.11 10.06
C TYR A 137 5.19 0.74 8.88
N ASP A 138 6.13 1.50 8.31
CA ASP A 138 5.92 2.26 7.08
C ASP A 138 6.57 1.54 5.90
N PHE A 139 5.74 0.99 5.00
CA PHE A 139 6.18 0.45 3.72
C PHE A 139 5.94 1.43 2.56
N SER A 140 5.49 2.66 2.83
CA SER A 140 5.49 3.72 1.82
C SER A 140 6.91 4.20 1.50
N GLY A 141 7.06 4.83 0.35
CA GLY A 141 8.34 5.33 -0.14
C GLY A 141 8.56 4.97 -1.60
N TYR A 142 9.80 5.10 -2.03
CA TYR A 142 10.21 4.99 -3.43
C TYR A 142 11.34 3.96 -3.60
N ALA A 143 11.43 2.98 -2.69
CA ALA A 143 12.40 1.89 -2.80
C ALA A 143 12.19 1.06 -4.09
N GLU A 144 13.10 0.11 -4.34
CA GLU A 144 13.14 -0.66 -5.58
C GLU A 144 11.81 -1.34 -5.94
N TYR A 145 11.03 -1.75 -4.93
CA TYR A 145 9.73 -2.38 -5.13
C TYR A 145 8.71 -1.38 -5.65
N GLN A 146 8.55 -0.24 -4.97
CA GLN A 146 7.56 0.79 -5.29
C GLN A 146 7.92 1.57 -6.55
N CYS A 147 9.22 1.71 -6.86
CA CYS A 147 9.73 2.34 -8.08
C CYS A 147 9.80 1.33 -9.25
N GLU A 148 8.82 0.44 -9.34
CA GLU A 148 8.73 -0.50 -10.45
C GLU A 148 8.42 0.22 -11.77
N LYS A 149 9.12 -0.16 -12.84
CA LYS A 149 8.84 0.40 -14.16
C LYS A 149 7.48 -0.07 -14.66
N ILE A 150 6.73 0.88 -15.21
CA ILE A 150 5.47 0.59 -15.90
C ILE A 150 5.81 0.24 -17.35
N PRO A 151 5.38 -0.92 -17.88
CA PRO A 151 5.52 -1.25 -19.30
C PRO A 151 5.03 -0.13 -20.21
N ALA A 152 5.63 0.01 -21.39
CA ALA A 152 5.31 1.09 -22.32
C ALA A 152 3.90 0.94 -22.94
N ALA A 153 3.36 2.04 -23.44
CA ALA A 153 2.07 2.02 -24.12
C ALA A 153 2.08 1.07 -25.33
N GLY A 154 1.10 0.17 -25.39
CA GLY A 154 1.00 -0.85 -26.44
C GLY A 154 1.80 -2.13 -26.16
N ASP A 155 2.58 -2.18 -25.08
CA ASP A 155 3.23 -3.42 -24.63
C ASP A 155 2.22 -4.33 -23.91
N LEU A 156 1.90 -5.46 -24.55
CA LEU A 156 0.99 -6.49 -24.03
C LEU A 156 1.73 -7.74 -23.53
N LYS A 157 3.06 -7.75 -23.60
CA LYS A 157 3.89 -8.92 -23.27
C LYS A 157 4.64 -8.75 -21.97
N SER A 158 5.17 -7.55 -21.70
CA SER A 158 5.86 -7.26 -20.46
C SER A 158 4.90 -7.27 -19.29
N VAL A 159 5.34 -7.84 -18.18
CA VAL A 159 4.58 -7.89 -16.93
C VAL A 159 5.36 -7.20 -15.83
N THR A 160 4.64 -6.46 -14.98
CA THR A 160 5.18 -6.05 -13.69
C THR A 160 5.38 -7.27 -12.79
N ARG A 161 6.29 -7.18 -11.84
CA ARG A 161 6.51 -8.16 -10.79
C ARG A 161 5.73 -7.83 -9.52
N TRP A 162 5.67 -6.56 -9.12
CA TRP A 162 5.22 -6.17 -7.79
C TRP A 162 3.80 -5.62 -7.75
N TYR A 163 3.32 -4.99 -8.82
CA TYR A 163 2.01 -4.31 -8.82
C TYR A 163 1.06 -4.82 -9.88
N TRP A 164 -0.24 -4.80 -9.58
CA TRP A 164 -1.30 -4.95 -10.57
C TRP A 164 -1.57 -3.62 -11.28
N GLU A 165 -1.59 -2.54 -10.51
CA GLU A 165 -1.60 -1.14 -10.91
C GLU A 165 -1.18 -0.30 -9.69
N GLY A 166 -1.25 1.03 -9.76
CA GLY A 166 -0.68 1.90 -8.74
C GLY A 166 -1.20 1.69 -7.30
N GLY A 167 -2.44 1.21 -7.13
CA GLY A 167 -3.07 0.98 -5.83
C GLY A 167 -2.96 -0.44 -5.27
N HIS A 168 -2.88 -1.47 -6.10
CA HIS A 168 -2.92 -2.87 -5.66
C HIS A 168 -1.59 -3.59 -5.96
N PHE A 169 -0.91 -4.04 -4.91
CA PHE A 169 0.28 -4.87 -5.05
C PHE A 169 -0.09 -6.35 -5.24
N LYS A 170 0.82 -7.10 -5.88
CA LYS A 170 0.74 -8.54 -6.09
C LYS A 170 1.12 -9.29 -4.82
N LYS A 171 0.60 -10.51 -4.67
CA LYS A 171 0.89 -11.41 -3.54
C LYS A 171 2.37 -11.44 -3.17
N ILE A 172 3.28 -11.48 -4.16
CA ILE A 172 4.71 -11.54 -3.92
C ILE A 172 5.27 -10.35 -3.11
N LEU A 173 4.75 -9.12 -3.30
CA LEU A 173 5.14 -7.98 -2.46
C LEU A 173 4.49 -8.09 -1.06
N GLY A 174 3.24 -8.56 -1.01
CA GLY A 174 2.55 -8.83 0.25
C GLY A 174 3.26 -9.88 1.12
N ASP A 175 3.82 -10.92 0.50
CA ASP A 175 4.60 -11.94 1.18
C ASP A 175 5.85 -11.33 1.83
N LEU A 176 6.54 -10.39 1.17
CA LEU A 176 7.69 -9.67 1.75
C LEU A 176 7.28 -8.76 2.93
N VAL A 177 6.12 -8.09 2.83
CA VAL A 177 5.57 -7.31 3.95
C VAL A 177 5.27 -8.22 5.14
N LEU A 178 4.61 -9.36 4.90
CA LEU A 178 4.26 -10.33 5.95
C LEU A 178 5.50 -10.96 6.57
N GLU A 179 6.48 -11.35 5.77
CA GLU A 179 7.76 -11.87 6.25
C GLU A 179 8.46 -10.85 7.17
N ARG A 180 8.48 -9.58 6.77
CA ARG A 180 9.06 -8.51 7.57
C ARG A 180 8.37 -8.35 8.92
N VAL A 181 7.05 -8.39 8.96
CA VAL A 181 6.29 -8.09 10.19
C VAL A 181 6.02 -9.30 11.09
N LEU A 182 6.02 -10.51 10.54
CA LEU A 182 5.73 -11.76 11.28
C LEU A 182 6.99 -12.54 11.65
N SER A 183 8.16 -12.19 11.10
CA SER A 183 9.40 -12.87 11.48
C SER A 183 9.67 -12.69 12.98
N SER A 184 9.99 -13.78 13.68
CA SER A 184 10.37 -13.78 15.09
C SER A 184 11.66 -12.97 15.38
N GLN A 185 12.31 -12.48 14.32
CA GLN A 185 13.40 -11.51 14.33
C GLN A 185 12.92 -10.04 14.26
N ALA A 186 11.62 -9.75 14.43
CA ALA A 186 11.14 -8.38 14.63
C ALA A 186 11.76 -7.70 15.88
N SER A 187 12.40 -8.48 16.75
CA SER A 187 13.26 -8.07 17.86
C SER A 187 14.75 -7.88 17.51
N ILE A 188 15.20 -8.17 16.28
CA ILE A 188 16.59 -8.03 15.82
C ILE A 188 16.64 -7.36 14.45
N GLY A 189 16.84 -6.05 14.47
CA GLY A 189 17.16 -5.25 13.29
C GLY A 189 16.53 -3.87 13.38
N ALA A 190 17.26 -2.92 13.96
CA ALA A 190 17.00 -1.50 13.78
C ALA A 190 16.80 -1.18 12.29
N ASN A 191 16.14 -0.06 12.00
CA ASN A 191 15.95 0.38 10.63
C ASN A 191 17.29 0.36 9.88
N SER A 192 17.34 -0.38 8.77
CA SER A 192 18.52 -0.55 7.92
C SER A 192 18.13 -0.30 6.47
N PRO A 193 19.01 0.32 5.65
CA PRO A 193 18.73 0.56 4.24
C PRO A 193 18.43 -0.71 3.43
N GLU A 194 18.94 -1.87 3.85
CA GLU A 194 18.76 -3.15 3.13
C GLU A 194 17.44 -3.85 3.47
N VAL A 195 16.70 -3.37 4.46
CA VAL A 195 15.50 -4.04 4.95
C VAL A 195 14.25 -3.29 4.46
N PHE A 196 13.38 -4.02 3.77
CA PHE A 196 12.11 -3.46 3.30
C PHE A 196 11.18 -3.12 4.47
N GLY A 197 10.62 -1.91 4.44
CA GLY A 197 9.75 -1.39 5.50
C GLY A 197 10.52 -0.80 6.68
N TYR A 198 9.94 0.25 7.27
CA TYR A 198 10.60 1.07 8.28
C TYR A 198 9.76 1.12 9.55
N ARG A 199 10.31 0.66 10.68
CA ARG A 199 9.58 0.68 11.96
C ARG A 199 9.50 2.11 12.48
N LEU A 200 8.29 2.61 12.71
CA LEU A 200 8.02 3.96 13.20
C LEU A 200 7.98 4.01 14.73
N SER A 201 8.68 4.99 15.27
CA SER A 201 8.68 5.44 16.66
C SER A 201 9.05 6.94 16.68
N PRO A 202 8.92 7.63 17.83
CA PRO A 202 9.33 9.02 17.96
C PRO A 202 10.78 9.25 17.50
N ASP A 203 11.67 8.31 17.80
CA ASP A 203 13.09 8.39 17.44
C ASP A 203 13.37 8.12 15.95
N SER A 204 12.48 7.39 15.27
CA SER A 204 12.75 6.91 13.92
C SER A 204 12.06 7.70 12.82
N ILE A 205 11.03 8.50 13.14
CA ILE A 205 10.18 9.18 12.14
C ILE A 205 10.95 10.16 11.24
N ALA A 206 11.92 10.89 11.79
CA ALA A 206 12.78 11.79 11.01
C ALA A 206 13.69 11.02 10.04
N GLY A 207 14.22 9.88 10.49
CA GLY A 207 14.99 8.97 9.64
C GLY A 207 14.14 8.38 8.52
N ASN A 208 12.88 8.06 8.79
CA ASN A 208 11.93 7.57 7.77
C ASN A 208 11.68 8.63 6.67
N ALA A 209 11.47 9.89 7.05
CA ALA A 209 11.30 10.98 6.09
C ALA A 209 12.56 11.16 5.21
N SER A 210 13.74 11.07 5.83
CA SER A 210 15.02 11.14 5.14
C SER A 210 15.24 9.96 4.18
N ARG A 211 14.85 8.74 4.58
CA ARG A 211 14.83 7.55 3.72
C ARG A 211 13.96 7.78 2.48
N ILE A 212 12.70 8.17 2.67
CA ILE A 212 11.75 8.38 1.56
C ILE A 212 12.28 9.46 0.60
N ALA A 213 12.87 10.54 1.11
CA ALA A 213 13.44 11.59 0.28
C ALA A 213 14.66 11.09 -0.56
N GLN A 214 15.49 10.22 0.00
CA GLN A 214 16.63 9.61 -0.71
C GLN A 214 16.16 8.61 -1.78
N GLU A 215 15.25 7.72 -1.42
CA GLU A 215 14.61 6.79 -2.35
C GLU A 215 13.97 7.52 -3.53
N ARG A 216 13.27 8.63 -3.25
CA ARG A 216 12.64 9.44 -4.30
C ARG A 216 13.65 9.99 -5.29
N LYS A 217 14.78 10.52 -4.80
CA LYS A 217 15.87 11.02 -5.66
C LYS A 217 16.41 9.90 -6.56
N HIS A 218 16.59 8.70 -6.01
CA HIS A 218 17.05 7.55 -6.77
C HIS A 218 16.01 7.10 -7.81
N CYS A 219 14.74 7.05 -7.44
CA CYS A 219 13.65 6.67 -8.34
C CYS A 219 13.51 7.63 -9.54
N ILE A 220 13.66 8.94 -9.32
CA ILE A 220 13.69 9.95 -10.40
C ILE A 220 14.83 9.67 -11.38
N GLN A 221 16.00 9.27 -10.87
CA GLN A 221 17.18 9.02 -11.71
C GLN A 221 17.05 7.74 -12.53
N SER A 222 16.42 6.69 -11.98
CA SER A 222 16.35 5.37 -12.61
C SER A 222 15.12 5.15 -13.49
N SER A 223 13.99 5.80 -13.14
CA SER A 223 12.68 5.60 -13.76
C SER A 223 11.82 6.88 -13.70
N PRO A 224 12.26 8.01 -14.29
CA PRO A 224 11.53 9.29 -14.22
C PRO A 224 10.09 9.19 -14.75
N GLU A 225 9.82 8.28 -15.69
CA GLU A 225 8.51 8.01 -16.27
C GLU A 225 7.46 7.55 -15.23
N VAL A 226 7.88 6.92 -14.15
CA VAL A 226 6.99 6.42 -13.08
C VAL A 226 6.34 7.56 -12.30
N LEU A 227 6.99 8.72 -12.27
CA LEU A 227 6.59 9.88 -11.48
C LEU A 227 5.84 10.93 -12.29
N VAL A 228 5.61 10.66 -13.58
CA VAL A 228 4.79 11.52 -14.44
C VAL A 228 3.34 11.39 -13.99
N THR A 229 2.77 12.52 -13.59
CA THR A 229 1.36 12.62 -13.20
C THR A 229 0.51 12.96 -14.44
N PRO A 230 -0.70 12.37 -14.58
CA PRO A 230 -1.56 12.53 -15.74
C PRO A 230 -2.36 13.83 -15.76
#